data_AF-R7FGR6-F1
#
_entry.id   AF-R7FGR6-F1
#
_cell.length_a   1.000
_cell.length_b   1.000
_cell.length_c   1.000
_cell.angle_alpha   90.00
_cell.angle_beta   90.00
_cell.angle_gamma   90.00
#
_symmetry.space_group_name_H-M   'P 1'
#
loop_
_entity.id
_entity.type
_entity.pdbx_description
1 polymer ?
#
loop_
_entity_poly.entity_id
_entity_poly.type
_entity_poly.pdbx_seq_one_letter_code
_entity_poly.pdbx_strand_id
1 'polypeptide(L)'
;MMKKNKRKEKICLFFASDYHFEMISLPYINENLKKNKNVIIMTENNLDNTVNKVLENVNLAKEDKERITKINWKNNDLDKFKEVKNANKEGKETLIFIKGKENYIENMNRNIENWINNSDVKVVDCYDINEIKEDASNIEKNYTKILSTSGVVTVHSLHNYPMVGRKTRKQ
;
A
#
# COMPACT_ATOMS: atom_id res chain seq x y z
N MET A 1 -11.28 2.57 -29.30
CA MET A 1 -10.95 1.24 -28.73
C MET A 1 -10.64 1.43 -27.25
N MET A 2 -11.56 1.07 -26.34
CA MET A 2 -11.30 1.18 -24.90
C MET A 2 -10.26 0.13 -24.50
N LYS A 3 -9.09 0.55 -24.00
CA LYS A 3 -8.12 -0.36 -23.39
C LYS A 3 -8.81 -1.02 -22.18
N LYS A 4 -9.15 -2.30 -22.31
CA LYS A 4 -9.66 -3.13 -21.21
C LYS A 4 -8.62 -3.06 -20.08
N ASN A 5 -9.01 -2.47 -18.94
CA ASN A 5 -8.09 -2.16 -17.86
C ASN A 5 -7.51 -3.47 -17.29
N LYS A 6 -6.23 -3.73 -17.56
CA LYS A 6 -5.58 -5.05 -17.39
C LYS A 6 -5.14 -5.37 -15.96
N ARG A 7 -5.51 -4.57 -14.96
CA ARG A 7 -5.14 -4.82 -13.55
C ARG A 7 -6.25 -5.60 -12.85
N LYS A 8 -6.07 -6.93 -12.75
CA LYS A 8 -7.06 -7.84 -12.14
C LYS A 8 -7.13 -7.78 -10.61
N GLU A 9 -6.11 -7.22 -9.94
CA GLU A 9 -6.11 -7.05 -8.48
C GLU A 9 -5.77 -5.60 -8.12
N LYS A 10 -6.72 -4.89 -7.51
CA LYS A 10 -6.50 -3.60 -6.84
C LYS A 10 -6.61 -3.81 -5.34
N ILE A 11 -5.63 -3.32 -4.59
CA ILE A 11 -5.58 -3.40 -3.13
C ILE A 11 -5.67 -1.98 -2.59
N CYS A 12 -6.48 -1.75 -1.55
CA CYS A 12 -6.41 -0.52 -0.77
C CYS A 12 -5.94 -0.78 0.67
N LEU A 13 -5.49 0.27 1.33
CA LEU A 13 -5.10 0.30 2.73
C LEU A 13 -5.64 1.60 3.33
N PHE A 14 -6.22 1.51 4.54
CA PHE A 14 -6.69 2.68 5.27
C PHE A 14 -5.80 2.90 6.50
N PHE A 15 -5.22 4.09 6.61
CA PHE A 15 -4.36 4.46 7.73
C PHE A 15 -4.87 5.70 8.46
N ALA A 16 -4.42 5.92 9.69
CA ALA A 16 -4.84 7.05 10.54
C ALA A 16 -3.67 7.97 10.92
N SER A 17 -2.44 7.52 10.67
CA SER A 17 -1.18 8.24 10.85
C SER A 17 -0.07 7.51 10.08
N ASP A 18 1.09 8.13 9.96
CA ASP A 18 2.28 7.51 9.35
C ASP A 18 2.67 6.21 10.06
N TYR A 19 2.68 6.21 11.40
CA TYR A 19 2.93 5.01 12.20
C TYR A 19 1.88 3.92 11.95
N HIS A 20 0.60 4.28 11.81
CA HIS A 20 -0.45 3.29 11.51
C HIS A 20 -0.22 2.66 10.12
N PHE A 21 0.12 3.48 9.12
CA PHE A 21 0.49 3.00 7.79
C PHE A 21 1.69 2.06 7.83
N GLU A 22 2.76 2.44 8.54
CA GLU A 22 4.00 1.65 8.67
C GLU A 22 3.71 0.31 9.37
N MET A 23 2.95 0.30 10.45
CA MET A 23 2.59 -0.94 11.16
C MET A 23 1.76 -1.90 10.31
N ILE A 24 0.89 -1.39 9.44
CA ILE A 24 0.13 -2.24 8.50
C ILE A 24 1.03 -2.73 7.34
N SER A 25 1.82 -1.83 6.75
CA SER A 25 2.52 -2.08 5.49
C SER A 25 3.82 -2.87 5.67
N LEU A 26 4.56 -2.66 6.75
CA LEU A 26 5.88 -3.26 6.96
C LEU A 26 5.90 -4.80 6.88
N PRO A 27 4.97 -5.54 7.52
CA PRO A 27 4.93 -7.00 7.38
C PRO A 27 4.77 -7.43 5.92
N TYR A 28 3.86 -6.79 5.20
CA TYR A 28 3.60 -7.11 3.79
C TYR A 28 4.77 -6.72 2.88
N ILE A 29 5.42 -5.58 3.15
CA ILE A 29 6.65 -5.17 2.46
C ILE A 29 7.75 -6.21 2.67
N ASN A 30 8.00 -6.61 3.92
CA ASN A 30 9.04 -7.58 4.26
C ASN A 30 8.82 -8.92 3.53
N GLU A 31 7.59 -9.43 3.51
CA GLU A 31 7.26 -10.66 2.79
C GLU A 31 7.51 -10.56 1.28
N ASN A 32 7.23 -9.42 0.66
CA ASN A 32 7.46 -9.23 -0.78
C ASN A 32 8.95 -9.05 -1.09
N LEU A 33 9.72 -8.38 -0.23
CA LEU A 33 11.18 -8.30 -0.34
C LEU A 33 11.84 -9.69 -0.22
N LYS A 34 11.36 -10.54 0.70
CA LYS A 34 11.84 -11.93 0.84
C LYS A 34 11.55 -12.79 -0.40
N LYS A 35 10.50 -12.45 -1.15
CA LYS A 35 10.16 -13.08 -2.43
C LYS A 35 10.88 -12.46 -3.63
N ASN A 36 11.91 -11.63 -3.38
CA ASN A 36 12.70 -10.91 -4.40
C ASN A 36 11.86 -9.99 -5.29
N LYS A 37 10.71 -9.50 -4.80
CA LYS A 37 9.92 -8.52 -5.53
C LYS A 37 10.49 -7.13 -5.32
N ASN A 38 10.37 -6.30 -6.34
CA ASN A 38 10.69 -4.89 -6.22
C ASN A 38 9.60 -4.17 -5.41
N VAL A 39 9.98 -3.33 -4.45
CA VAL A 39 9.02 -2.56 -3.65
C VAL A 39 9.31 -1.08 -3.79
N ILE A 40 8.30 -0.33 -4.24
CA ILE A 40 8.37 1.12 -4.45
C ILE A 40 7.31 1.79 -3.58
N ILE A 41 7.73 2.80 -2.82
CA ILE A 41 6.85 3.56 -1.91
C ILE A 41 6.76 4.99 -2.44
N MET A 42 5.59 5.40 -2.92
CA MET A 42 5.27 6.76 -3.37
C MET A 42 4.41 7.43 -2.30
N THR A 43 4.88 8.53 -1.72
CA THR A 43 4.25 9.13 -0.54
C THR A 43 4.22 10.64 -0.67
N GLU A 44 3.06 11.23 -0.36
CA GLU A 44 2.88 12.69 -0.36
C GLU A 44 3.70 13.39 0.74
N ASN A 45 4.01 12.69 1.84
CA ASN A 45 4.90 13.15 2.90
C ASN A 45 6.16 12.28 3.01
N ASN A 46 7.22 12.82 3.63
CA ASN A 46 8.46 12.09 3.87
C ASN A 46 8.33 11.17 5.11
N LEU A 47 8.60 9.88 4.96
CA LEU A 47 8.48 8.86 6.01
C LEU A 47 9.83 8.37 6.57
N ASP A 48 10.98 8.89 6.11
CA ASP A 48 12.31 8.43 6.55
C ASP A 48 12.45 8.41 8.07
N ASN A 49 11.97 9.46 8.75
CA ASN A 49 12.11 9.58 10.20
C ASN A 49 11.17 8.61 10.96
N THR A 50 9.94 8.45 10.49
CA THR A 50 8.93 7.61 11.16
C THR A 50 9.25 6.14 10.95
N VAL A 51 9.64 5.73 9.74
CA VAL A 51 9.99 4.35 9.45
C VAL A 51 11.23 3.90 10.25
N ASN A 52 12.24 4.76 10.40
CA ASN A 52 13.41 4.45 11.22
C ASN A 52 13.02 4.20 12.69
N LYS A 53 12.17 5.06 13.26
CA LYS A 53 11.65 4.87 14.61
C LYS A 53 10.83 3.59 14.75
N VAL A 54 10.01 3.23 13.76
CA VAL A 54 9.27 1.96 13.79
C VAL A 54 10.25 0.78 13.74
N LEU A 55 11.24 0.82 12.85
CA LEU A 55 12.23 -0.24 12.70
C LEU A 55 13.06 -0.47 13.97
N GLU A 56 13.32 0.55 14.77
CA GLU A 56 13.96 0.42 16.09
C GLU A 56 13.11 -0.39 17.08
N ASN A 57 11.78 -0.23 17.02
CA ASN A 57 10.85 -0.79 18.02
C ASN A 57 10.21 -2.13 17.61
N VAL A 58 10.26 -2.51 16.33
CA VAL A 58 9.71 -3.79 15.86
C VAL A 58 10.71 -4.94 16.03
N ASN A 59 10.17 -6.12 16.36
CA ASN A 59 10.93 -7.37 16.46
C ASN A 59 11.13 -8.02 15.07
N LEU A 60 11.88 -7.36 14.20
CA LEU A 60 12.32 -7.90 12.90
C LEU A 60 13.79 -8.32 12.96
N ALA A 61 14.15 -9.33 12.17
CA ALA A 61 15.56 -9.71 12.00
C ALA A 61 16.37 -8.53 11.45
N LYS A 62 17.65 -8.43 11.83
CA LYS A 62 18.53 -7.33 11.39
C LYS A 62 18.61 -7.23 9.86
N GLU A 63 18.74 -8.36 9.18
CA GLU A 63 18.77 -8.43 7.72
C GLU A 63 17.48 -7.93 7.06
N ASP A 64 16.31 -8.20 7.67
CA ASP A 64 15.03 -7.69 7.19
C ASP A 64 14.97 -6.17 7.33
N LYS A 65 15.40 -5.63 8.49
CA LYS A 65 15.48 -4.17 8.71
C LYS A 65 16.41 -3.53 7.68
N GLU A 66 17.58 -4.11 7.43
CA GLU A 66 18.54 -3.62 6.42
C GLU A 66 18.01 -3.64 4.99
N ARG A 67 17.11 -4.58 4.64
CA ARG A 67 16.44 -4.57 3.34
C ARG A 67 15.41 -3.44 3.27
N ILE A 68 14.64 -3.23 4.33
CA ILE A 68 13.60 -2.21 4.40
C ILE A 68 14.19 -0.80 4.36
N THR A 69 15.32 -0.56 5.03
CA THR A 69 15.99 0.76 5.03
C THR A 69 16.58 1.16 3.67
N LYS A 70 16.76 0.21 2.75
CA LYS A 70 17.21 0.49 1.38
C LYS A 70 16.09 1.02 0.48
N ILE A 71 14.83 0.86 0.88
CA ILE A 71 13.71 1.47 0.18
C ILE A 71 13.79 2.98 0.40
N ASN A 72 13.57 3.76 -0.65
CA ASN A 72 13.45 5.21 -0.53
C ASN A 72 12.08 5.54 0.12
N TRP A 73 12.04 6.22 1.27
CA TRP A 73 10.78 6.58 1.95
C TRP A 73 10.46 8.08 1.87
N LYS A 74 11.25 8.82 1.08
CA LYS A 74 11.09 10.26 0.87
C LYS A 74 10.00 10.55 -0.15
N ASN A 75 9.35 11.70 0.02
CA ASN A 75 8.59 12.33 -1.06
C ASN A 75 9.58 12.82 -2.13
N ASN A 76 9.70 12.04 -3.21
CA ASN A 76 10.49 12.38 -4.40
C ASN A 76 9.92 11.67 -5.62
N ASP A 77 8.76 12.14 -6.08
CA ASP A 77 8.00 11.50 -7.15
C ASP A 77 8.81 11.30 -8.44
N LEU A 78 9.70 12.24 -8.80
CA LEU A 78 10.51 12.14 -10.01
C LEU A 78 11.39 10.88 -10.01
N ASP A 79 12.09 10.62 -8.90
CA ASP A 79 12.95 9.44 -8.81
C ASP A 79 12.15 8.16 -8.65
N LYS A 80 11.00 8.20 -7.97
CA LYS A 80 10.06 7.07 -7.90
C LYS A 80 9.55 6.66 -9.28
N PHE A 81 9.25 7.64 -10.09
CA PHE A 81 8.81 7.44 -11.45
C PHE A 81 9.91 6.86 -12.36
N LYS A 82 11.19 7.23 -12.14
CA LYS A 82 12.31 6.56 -12.79
C LYS A 82 12.44 5.10 -12.34
N GLU A 83 12.30 4.84 -11.04
CA GLU A 83 12.35 3.49 -10.45
C GLU A 83 11.27 2.58 -11.05
N VAL A 84 10.03 3.06 -11.15
CA VAL A 84 8.91 2.35 -11.80
C VAL A 84 9.23 2.03 -13.26
N LYS A 85 9.72 3.01 -14.02
CA LYS A 85 10.07 2.80 -15.44
C LYS A 85 11.18 1.76 -15.61
N ASN A 86 12.20 1.79 -14.76
CA ASN A 86 13.30 0.83 -14.80
C ASN A 86 12.84 -0.58 -14.43
N ALA A 87 12.07 -0.73 -13.34
CA ALA A 87 11.52 -2.02 -12.94
C ALA A 87 10.64 -2.65 -14.02
N ASN A 88 9.81 -1.83 -14.70
CA ASN A 88 8.99 -2.28 -15.82
C ASN A 88 9.82 -2.70 -17.04
N LYS A 89 10.91 -1.98 -17.37
CA LYS A 89 11.84 -2.37 -18.45
C LYS A 89 12.56 -3.68 -18.16
N GLU A 90 12.91 -3.91 -16.91
CA GLU A 90 13.60 -5.12 -16.45
C GLU A 90 12.65 -6.32 -16.23
N GLY A 91 11.33 -6.12 -16.37
CA GLY A 91 10.34 -7.18 -16.16
C GLY A 91 10.24 -7.65 -14.71
N LYS A 92 10.60 -6.80 -13.74
CA LYS A 92 10.54 -7.13 -12.32
C LYS A 92 9.10 -7.15 -11.82
N GLU A 93 8.72 -8.21 -11.11
CA GLU A 93 7.48 -8.20 -10.34
C GLU A 93 7.56 -7.09 -9.28
N THR A 94 6.66 -6.11 -9.36
CA THR A 94 6.78 -4.86 -8.61
C THR A 94 5.54 -4.61 -7.77
N LEU A 95 5.74 -4.31 -6.49
CA LEU A 95 4.73 -3.84 -5.56
C LEU A 95 4.92 -2.33 -5.35
N ILE A 96 3.91 -1.55 -5.67
CA ILE A 96 3.90 -0.10 -5.50
C ILE A 96 2.88 0.27 -4.42
N PHE A 97 3.32 1.00 -3.40
CA PHE A 97 2.42 1.67 -2.47
C PHE A 97 2.29 3.14 -2.87
N ILE A 98 1.07 3.66 -2.86
CA ILE A 98 0.78 5.07 -3.11
C ILE A 98 0.04 5.61 -1.90
N LYS A 99 0.71 6.43 -1.09
CA LYS A 99 0.17 6.99 0.15
C LYS A 99 -0.02 8.48 0.03
N GLY A 100 -1.23 8.95 0.29
CA GLY A 100 -1.51 10.37 0.36
C GLY A 100 -3.01 10.62 0.37
N LYS A 101 -3.36 11.85 0.04
CA LYS A 101 -4.74 12.24 -0.21
C LYS A 101 -5.26 11.63 -1.51
N GLU A 102 -6.58 11.59 -1.66
CA GLU A 102 -7.22 11.00 -2.84
C GLU A 102 -6.70 11.59 -4.16
N ASN A 103 -6.59 12.92 -4.25
CA ASN A 103 -6.04 13.59 -5.44
C ASN A 103 -4.59 13.20 -5.75
N TYR A 104 -3.74 13.00 -4.73
CA TYR A 104 -2.37 12.54 -4.93
C TYR A 104 -2.37 11.11 -5.48
N ILE A 105 -3.16 10.23 -4.88
CA ILE A 105 -3.29 8.81 -5.29
C ILE A 105 -3.77 8.71 -6.74
N GLU A 106 -4.80 9.45 -7.12
CA GLU A 106 -5.33 9.45 -8.49
C GLU A 106 -4.28 9.92 -9.51
N ASN A 107 -3.55 10.99 -9.19
CA ASN A 107 -2.51 11.54 -10.06
C ASN A 107 -1.35 10.54 -10.25
N MET A 108 -0.89 9.92 -9.16
CA MET A 108 0.16 8.90 -9.23
C MET A 108 -0.30 7.68 -10.04
N ASN A 109 -1.52 7.20 -9.79
CA ASN A 109 -2.09 6.10 -10.55
C ASN A 109 -2.16 6.41 -12.04
N ARG A 110 -2.68 7.57 -12.43
CA ARG A 110 -2.76 7.99 -13.85
C ARG A 110 -1.40 7.95 -14.53
N ASN A 111 -0.35 8.44 -13.86
CA ASN A 111 1.01 8.42 -14.39
C ASN A 111 1.56 6.99 -14.51
N ILE A 112 1.29 6.14 -13.52
CA ILE A 112 1.64 4.72 -13.56
C ILE A 112 0.93 3.99 -14.71
N GLU A 113 -0.37 4.23 -14.93
CA GLU A 113 -1.11 3.58 -16.03
C GLU A 113 -0.57 3.95 -17.41
N ASN A 114 -0.09 5.17 -17.56
CA ASN A 114 0.46 5.65 -18.82
C ASN A 114 1.83 5.03 -19.17
N TRP A 115 2.55 4.50 -18.19
CA TRP A 115 3.93 4.03 -18.38
C TRP A 115 4.13 2.52 -18.24
N ILE A 116 3.18 1.84 -17.59
CA ILE A 116 3.26 0.39 -17.37
C ILE A 116 2.33 -0.33 -18.34
N ASN A 117 2.91 -1.18 -19.18
CA ASN A 117 2.19 -2.02 -20.14
C ASN A 117 1.93 -3.44 -19.63
N ASN A 118 2.50 -3.80 -18.47
CA ASN A 118 2.60 -5.18 -17.98
C ASN A 118 1.69 -5.48 -16.78
N SER A 119 1.30 -6.75 -16.64
CA SER A 119 0.40 -7.26 -15.59
C SER A 119 1.06 -7.46 -14.23
N ASP A 120 2.39 -7.41 -14.15
CA ASP A 120 3.16 -7.88 -12.99
C ASP A 120 3.44 -6.77 -11.97
N VAL A 121 2.65 -5.70 -12.05
CA VAL A 121 2.68 -4.57 -11.12
C VAL A 121 1.43 -4.61 -10.27
N LYS A 122 1.63 -4.71 -8.96
CA LYS A 122 0.57 -4.61 -7.95
C LYS A 122 0.64 -3.23 -7.31
N VAL A 123 -0.50 -2.57 -7.23
CA VAL A 123 -0.62 -1.25 -6.59
C VAL A 123 -1.46 -1.38 -5.33
N VAL A 124 -0.99 -0.75 -4.25
CA VAL A 124 -1.69 -0.60 -2.97
C VAL A 124 -1.96 0.88 -2.75
N ASP A 125 -3.22 1.28 -2.92
CA ASP A 125 -3.65 2.66 -2.71
C ASP A 125 -3.94 2.88 -1.23
N CYS A 126 -3.20 3.78 -0.60
CA CYS A 126 -3.18 3.98 0.84
C CYS A 126 -3.82 5.32 1.18
N TYR A 127 -4.99 5.28 1.79
CA TYR A 127 -5.83 6.45 2.08
C TYR A 127 -5.78 6.83 3.56
N ASP A 128 -5.73 8.14 3.84
CA ASP A 128 -5.90 8.67 5.18
C ASP A 128 -7.38 8.60 5.58
N ILE A 129 -7.72 7.69 6.49
CA ILE A 129 -9.08 7.49 6.97
C ILE A 129 -9.68 8.75 7.59
N ASN A 130 -8.86 9.70 8.07
CA ASN A 130 -9.35 10.93 8.65
C ASN A 130 -9.93 11.88 7.60
N GLU A 131 -9.47 11.79 6.36
CA GLU A 131 -9.95 12.59 5.22
C GLU A 131 -11.22 11.99 4.62
N ILE A 132 -11.25 10.66 4.48
CA ILE A 132 -12.29 9.97 3.70
C ILE A 132 -13.38 9.31 4.56
N LYS A 133 -13.55 9.70 5.84
CA LYS A 133 -14.36 8.97 6.83
C LYS A 133 -15.72 8.50 6.32
N GLU A 134 -16.49 9.39 5.70
CA GLU A 134 -17.85 9.10 5.20
C GLU A 134 -17.83 8.30 3.89
N ASP A 135 -16.73 8.37 3.14
CA ASP A 135 -16.56 7.76 1.82
C ASP A 135 -15.72 6.48 1.83
N ALA A 136 -15.12 6.08 2.95
CA ALA A 136 -14.24 4.92 3.02
C ALA A 136 -14.91 3.63 2.54
N SER A 137 -16.18 3.43 2.90
CA SER A 137 -16.98 2.29 2.41
C SER A 137 -17.27 2.35 0.90
N ASN A 138 -17.35 3.55 0.31
CA ASN A 138 -17.53 3.71 -1.12
C ASN A 138 -16.23 3.49 -1.88
N ILE A 139 -15.11 4.00 -1.34
CA ILE A 139 -13.77 3.75 -1.86
C ILE A 139 -13.47 2.25 -1.84
N GLU A 140 -13.72 1.55 -0.73
CA GLU A 140 -13.49 0.11 -0.58
C GLU A 140 -14.14 -0.73 -1.69
N LYS A 141 -15.37 -0.39 -2.12
CA LYS A 141 -16.10 -1.11 -3.18
C LYS A 141 -15.39 -1.09 -4.54
N ASN A 142 -14.49 -0.13 -4.76
CA ASN A 142 -13.69 -0.03 -5.98
C ASN A 142 -12.47 -0.96 -5.99
N TYR A 143 -12.19 -1.62 -4.86
CA TYR A 143 -11.04 -2.50 -4.66
C TYR A 143 -11.46 -3.97 -4.52
N THR A 144 -10.56 -4.86 -4.91
CA THR A 144 -10.78 -6.31 -4.76
C THR A 144 -10.33 -6.81 -3.40
N LYS A 145 -9.34 -6.14 -2.78
CA LYS A 145 -8.70 -6.54 -1.55
C LYS A 145 -8.37 -5.34 -0.68
N ILE A 146 -8.32 -5.57 0.63
CA ILE A 146 -7.84 -4.61 1.62
C ILE A 146 -6.61 -5.19 2.31
N LEU A 147 -5.58 -4.38 2.46
CA LEU A 147 -4.46 -4.65 3.33
C LEU A 147 -4.71 -4.01 4.69
N SER A 148 -4.70 -4.82 5.75
CA SER A 148 -4.87 -4.41 7.14
C SER A 148 -3.79 -5.03 8.02
N THR A 149 -3.83 -4.77 9.33
CA THR A 149 -2.95 -5.44 10.30
C THR A 149 -3.10 -6.96 10.33
N SER A 150 -4.23 -7.50 9.84
CA SER A 150 -4.47 -8.94 9.70
C SER A 150 -3.96 -9.51 8.36
N GLY A 151 -3.31 -8.68 7.54
CA GLY A 151 -2.86 -9.04 6.19
C GLY A 151 -3.86 -8.65 5.09
N VAL A 152 -3.73 -9.30 3.93
CA VAL A 152 -4.54 -9.01 2.73
C VAL A 152 -5.83 -9.83 2.75
N VAL A 153 -6.98 -9.15 2.77
CA VAL A 153 -8.33 -9.74 2.82
C VAL A 153 -9.12 -9.37 1.55
N THR A 154 -9.98 -10.25 1.05
CA THR A 154 -10.82 -9.95 -0.13
C THR A 154 -12.08 -9.18 0.29
N VAL A 155 -12.44 -8.09 -0.40
CA VAL A 155 -13.56 -7.20 -0.01
C VAL A 155 -14.90 -7.95 0.11
N HIS A 156 -15.15 -8.93 -0.76
CA HIS A 156 -16.37 -9.75 -0.69
C HIS A 156 -16.51 -10.54 0.63
N SER A 157 -15.41 -10.83 1.33
CA SER A 157 -15.43 -11.56 2.60
C SER A 157 -15.79 -10.69 3.81
N LEU A 158 -15.67 -9.35 3.72
CA LEU A 158 -15.95 -8.44 4.83
C LEU A 158 -17.44 -8.15 5.01
N HIS A 159 -18.21 -8.14 3.92
CA HIS A 159 -19.66 -7.95 3.95
C HIS A 159 -20.43 -9.15 4.51
N ASN A 160 -19.76 -10.29 4.72
CA ASN A 160 -20.33 -11.52 5.27
C ASN A 160 -19.94 -11.78 6.73
N TYR A 161 -19.21 -10.88 7.38
CA TYR A 161 -18.99 -10.97 8.82
C TYR A 161 -20.21 -10.41 9.58
N PRO A 162 -20.96 -11.24 10.34
CA PRO A 162 -21.92 -10.69 11.27
C PRO A 162 -21.13 -9.85 12.28
N MET A 163 -21.47 -8.56 12.36
CA MET A 163 -21.04 -7.69 13.45
C MET A 163 -21.36 -8.40 14.76
N VAL A 164 -20.36 -9.02 15.40
CA VAL A 164 -20.54 -9.62 16.72
C VAL A 164 -20.77 -8.46 17.67
N GLY A 165 -22.04 -8.15 17.91
CA GLY A 165 -22.46 -7.17 18.88
C GLY A 165 -21.74 -7.44 20.18
N ARG A 166 -20.99 -6.44 20.67
CA ARG A 166 -20.44 -6.44 22.03
C ARG A 166 -21.60 -6.74 22.97
N LYS A 167 -21.69 -7.97 23.47
CA LYS A 167 -22.48 -8.27 24.66
C LYS A 167 -21.83 -7.48 25.79
N THR A 168 -22.47 -6.38 26.16
CA THR A 168 -22.24 -5.71 27.44
C THR A 168 -22.43 -6.76 28.54
N ARG A 169 -21.33 -7.21 29.14
CA ARG A 169 -21.38 -7.88 30.43
C ARG A 169 -21.81 -6.81 31.44
N LYS A 170 -23.11 -6.79 31.78
CA LYS A 170 -23.56 -6.23 33.04
C LYS A 170 -22.99 -7.11 34.14
N GLN A 171 -22.16 -6.53 35.01
CA GLN A 171 -21.94 -7.05 36.37
C GLN A 171 -23.17 -6.73 37.21
#